data_AF-A0A970FQ28-F1
#
_entry.id   AF-A0A970FQ28-F1
#
_cell.length_a   1.000
_cell.length_b   1.000
_cell.length_c   1.000
_cell.angle_alpha   90.00
_cell.angle_beta   90.00
_cell.angle_gamma   90.00
#
_symmetry.space_group_name_H-M   'P 1'
#
loop_
_entity.id
_entity.type
_entity.pdbx_description
1 polymer ?
#
loop_
_entity_poly.entity_id
_entity_poly.type
_entity_poly.pdbx_seq_one_letter_code
_entity_poly.pdbx_strand_id
1 'polypeptide(L)'
;LGPFDYMGDFILPDGTSLKPTDPALFADEDGRVYLYYFSALQTDDKYVFISQTLGVELKADDPRVFKTEPIVLCALNTENEWERFGEHHENTRFGWLEGQWMYKHGGRYYLICSSPGTSFSTYCMCAYYSDEGPLGHFILQKNNPITQHRCGIVRGAGHGCIVDGPESTIWAFYTCTLCYTHCFERRIGMDLIGVNEDGELFCPGITETPQYGPGVISEPLKGNDAGLLPLTFRRRAHIRASSFVDGRNPLYAFDDSLLTWWQPAEGDTERWIDVNLEAPYVIAASRLIWRDVGLDYAHAALPGPYQYIIKGQKPESDEWVTLLDMSHNVEDHNIDYRRFSPGNYMKIRLQITGAPKGITPGVISFTVFGTRSGVSKTTV
;
A
#
# COMPACT_ATOMS: atom_id res chain seq x y z
N LEU A 1 -23.17 -0.69 -7.79
CA LEU A 1 -22.30 -1.30 -6.75
C LEU A 1 -23.22 -1.92 -5.71
N GLY A 2 -23.67 -3.16 -5.92
CA GLY A 2 -24.64 -3.81 -5.05
C GLY A 2 -26.08 -3.26 -5.12
N PRO A 3 -26.99 -3.74 -4.26
CA PRO A 3 -26.73 -4.63 -3.10
C PRO A 3 -26.23 -6.02 -3.50
N PHE A 4 -25.47 -6.68 -2.60
CA PHE A 4 -24.98 -8.04 -2.78
C PHE A 4 -25.80 -9.00 -1.91
N ASP A 5 -26.18 -10.15 -2.48
CA ASP A 5 -26.83 -11.24 -1.77
C ASP A 5 -25.83 -12.36 -1.45
N TYR A 6 -25.92 -12.95 -0.26
CA TYR A 6 -25.10 -14.10 0.11
C TYR A 6 -25.59 -15.35 -0.62
N MET A 7 -24.73 -15.93 -1.46
CA MET A 7 -25.07 -17.11 -2.27
C MET A 7 -24.97 -18.44 -1.50
N GLY A 8 -24.29 -18.46 -0.35
CA GLY A 8 -23.97 -19.69 0.39
C GLY A 8 -22.47 -20.00 0.39
N ASP A 9 -22.12 -21.08 1.09
CA ASP A 9 -20.76 -21.62 1.15
C ASP A 9 -20.40 -22.37 -0.14
N PHE A 10 -19.11 -22.63 -0.35
CA PHE A 10 -18.65 -23.52 -1.41
C PHE A 10 -19.00 -24.98 -1.06
N ILE A 11 -19.19 -25.81 -2.08
CA ILE A 11 -19.69 -27.18 -1.96
C ILE A 11 -18.71 -28.11 -2.67
N LEU A 12 -18.08 -29.01 -1.91
CA LEU A 12 -17.17 -30.04 -2.42
C LEU A 12 -17.93 -31.05 -3.31
N PRO A 13 -17.21 -31.86 -4.12
CA PRO A 13 -17.84 -32.89 -4.94
C PRO A 13 -18.66 -33.92 -4.15
N ASP A 14 -18.31 -34.16 -2.89
CA ASP A 14 -19.03 -35.04 -1.96
C ASP A 14 -20.26 -34.38 -1.28
N GLY A 15 -20.52 -33.11 -1.55
CA GLY A 15 -21.62 -32.32 -0.97
C GLY A 15 -21.27 -31.61 0.33
N THR A 16 -20.04 -31.73 0.84
CA THR A 16 -19.59 -31.04 2.06
C THR A 16 -19.46 -29.54 1.83
N SER A 17 -19.89 -28.74 2.81
CA SER A 17 -19.73 -27.28 2.80
C SER A 17 -18.30 -26.86 3.17
N LEU A 18 -17.76 -25.84 2.51
CA LEU A 18 -16.44 -25.26 2.74
C LEU A 18 -16.48 -23.73 2.75
N LYS A 19 -15.78 -23.15 3.72
CA LYS A 19 -15.44 -21.72 3.78
C LYS A 19 -13.94 -21.57 3.56
N PRO A 20 -13.48 -21.26 2.34
CA PRO A 20 -12.06 -21.08 2.07
C PRO A 20 -11.52 -19.82 2.76
N THR A 21 -10.24 -19.86 3.12
CA THR A 21 -9.46 -18.67 3.47
C THR A 21 -8.87 -18.09 2.19
N ASP A 22 -8.88 -16.77 2.06
CA ASP A 22 -8.39 -16.00 0.91
C ASP A 22 -8.89 -16.49 -0.46
N PRO A 23 -10.22 -16.65 -0.66
CA PRO A 23 -10.74 -17.09 -1.95
C PRO A 23 -10.48 -16.05 -3.04
N ALA A 24 -9.90 -16.50 -4.16
CA ALA A 24 -9.85 -15.75 -5.40
C ALA A 24 -10.54 -16.49 -6.54
N LEU A 25 -11.44 -15.79 -7.22
CA LEU A 25 -12.17 -16.29 -8.38
C LEU A 25 -11.52 -15.79 -9.66
N PHE A 26 -11.47 -16.66 -10.66
CA PHE A 26 -11.04 -16.33 -12.02
C PHE A 26 -12.06 -16.88 -13.01
N ALA A 27 -12.55 -16.01 -13.89
CA ALA A 27 -13.35 -16.40 -15.02
C ALA A 27 -12.49 -16.25 -16.27
N ASP A 28 -12.30 -17.35 -17.00
CA ASP A 28 -11.51 -17.36 -18.22
C ASP A 28 -12.38 -17.00 -19.44
N GLU A 29 -11.73 -16.68 -20.56
CA GLU A 29 -12.38 -16.26 -21.80
C GLU A 29 -13.22 -17.40 -22.44
N ASP A 30 -12.99 -18.65 -22.03
CA ASP A 30 -13.78 -19.81 -22.44
C ASP A 30 -15.07 -20.02 -21.61
N GLY A 31 -15.32 -19.13 -20.63
CA GLY A 31 -16.49 -19.17 -19.76
C GLY A 31 -16.36 -20.12 -18.56
N ARG A 32 -15.21 -20.78 -18.36
CA ARG A 32 -14.94 -21.58 -17.16
C ARG A 32 -14.57 -20.69 -15.99
N VAL A 33 -14.94 -21.12 -14.79
CA VAL A 33 -14.72 -20.40 -13.55
C VAL A 33 -13.88 -21.25 -12.62
N TYR A 34 -12.90 -20.64 -11.97
CA TYR A 34 -11.94 -21.29 -11.09
C TYR A 34 -11.89 -20.59 -9.74
N LEU A 35 -11.61 -21.36 -8.70
CA LEU A 35 -11.34 -20.87 -7.35
C LEU A 35 -9.92 -21.25 -6.95
N TYR A 36 -9.21 -20.28 -6.38
CA TYR A 36 -7.92 -20.45 -5.72
C TYR A 36 -8.07 -20.08 -4.26
N TYR A 37 -7.48 -20.87 -3.37
CA TYR A 37 -7.61 -20.60 -1.94
C TYR A 37 -6.48 -21.21 -1.13
N PHE A 38 -6.31 -20.67 0.06
CA PHE A 38 -5.31 -21.09 1.02
C PHE A 38 -5.62 -22.47 1.64
N SER A 39 -4.58 -23.28 1.81
CA SER A 39 -4.58 -24.50 2.61
C SER A 39 -3.24 -24.63 3.34
N ALA A 40 -3.19 -25.50 4.35
CA ALA A 40 -1.93 -25.92 4.98
C ALA A 40 -1.74 -27.43 4.82
N LEU A 41 -0.50 -27.85 4.58
CA LEU A 41 -0.10 -29.25 4.61
C LEU A 41 0.09 -29.70 6.07
N GLN A 42 -0.51 -30.82 6.44
CA GLN A 42 -0.30 -31.41 7.75
C GLN A 42 1.07 -32.07 7.82
N THR A 43 1.86 -31.72 8.83
CA THR A 43 3.20 -32.28 9.07
C THR A 43 3.25 -32.92 10.46
N ASP A 44 4.03 -33.98 10.61
CA ASP A 44 4.27 -34.63 11.92
C ASP A 44 5.15 -33.77 12.85
N ASP A 45 5.92 -32.84 12.27
CA ASP A 45 6.72 -31.88 13.00
C ASP A 45 5.90 -30.64 13.36
N LYS A 46 5.60 -30.48 14.65
CA LYS A 46 4.76 -29.39 15.20
C LYS A 46 5.33 -27.97 15.00
N TYR A 47 6.56 -27.84 14.53
CA TYR A 47 7.20 -26.55 14.30
C TYR A 47 7.40 -26.24 12.80
N VAL A 48 7.00 -27.17 11.93
CA VAL A 48 6.96 -26.95 10.49
C VAL A 48 5.53 -26.59 10.14
N PHE A 49 5.38 -25.55 9.32
CA PHE A 49 4.09 -25.16 8.77
C PHE A 49 4.30 -24.80 7.31
N ILE A 50 3.69 -25.60 6.43
CA ILE A 50 3.77 -25.42 4.99
C ILE A 50 2.38 -25.00 4.50
N SER A 51 2.24 -23.72 4.17
CA SER A 51 1.08 -23.21 3.47
C SER A 51 1.15 -23.59 1.99
N GLN A 52 -0.01 -23.74 1.36
CA GLN A 52 -0.13 -24.11 -0.04
C GLN A 52 -1.37 -23.49 -0.66
N THR A 53 -1.32 -23.31 -1.97
CA THR A 53 -2.46 -22.87 -2.77
C THR A 53 -3.14 -24.08 -3.40
N LEU A 54 -4.45 -24.19 -3.17
CA LEU A 54 -5.31 -25.12 -3.89
C LEU A 54 -6.03 -24.41 -5.03
N GLY A 55 -6.23 -25.12 -6.15
CA GLY A 55 -7.02 -24.68 -7.29
C GLY A 55 -8.12 -25.68 -7.61
N VAL A 56 -9.28 -25.18 -8.04
CA VAL A 56 -10.42 -26.01 -8.44
C VAL A 56 -11.22 -25.35 -9.56
N GLU A 57 -11.73 -26.14 -10.49
CA GLU A 57 -12.75 -25.66 -11.43
C GLU A 57 -14.12 -25.71 -10.76
N LEU A 58 -14.90 -24.66 -10.93
CA LEU A 58 -16.26 -24.53 -10.43
C LEU A 58 -17.27 -24.82 -11.55
N LYS A 59 -18.49 -25.17 -11.17
CA LYS A 59 -19.61 -25.19 -12.12
C LYS A 59 -19.97 -23.76 -12.49
N ALA A 60 -19.95 -23.43 -13.78
CA ALA A 60 -20.20 -22.05 -14.24
C ALA A 60 -21.64 -21.57 -13.97
N ASP A 61 -22.60 -22.49 -13.90
CA ASP A 61 -24.02 -22.21 -13.61
C ASP A 61 -24.34 -22.12 -12.11
N ASP A 62 -23.50 -22.69 -11.24
CA ASP A 62 -23.52 -22.49 -9.78
C ASP A 62 -22.08 -22.46 -9.24
N PRO A 63 -21.42 -21.28 -9.21
CA PRO A 63 -20.00 -21.14 -8.88
C PRO A 63 -19.67 -21.39 -7.40
N ARG A 64 -20.60 -21.97 -6.63
CA ARG A 64 -20.33 -22.55 -5.31
C ARG A 64 -19.90 -24.00 -5.41
N VAL A 65 -20.32 -24.72 -6.45
CA VAL A 65 -20.14 -26.16 -6.55
C VAL A 65 -18.83 -26.47 -7.26
N PHE A 66 -17.98 -27.25 -6.58
CA PHE A 66 -16.74 -27.74 -7.15
C PHE A 66 -17.08 -28.74 -8.27
N LYS A 67 -16.53 -28.49 -9.46
CA LYS A 67 -16.65 -29.38 -10.62
C LYS A 67 -15.54 -30.43 -10.63
N THR A 68 -14.37 -30.10 -10.08
CA THR A 68 -13.23 -31.02 -9.94
C THR A 68 -12.85 -31.18 -8.47
N GLU A 69 -12.03 -32.18 -8.16
CA GLU A 69 -11.32 -32.22 -6.89
C GLU A 69 -10.30 -31.06 -6.83
N PRO A 70 -10.03 -30.50 -5.63
CA PRO A 70 -8.96 -29.52 -5.45
C PRO A 70 -7.59 -30.11 -5.77
N ILE A 71 -6.73 -29.34 -6.44
CA ILE A 71 -5.34 -29.71 -6.72
C ILE A 71 -4.38 -28.71 -6.07
N VAL A 72 -3.21 -29.18 -5.62
CA VAL A 72 -2.15 -28.29 -5.13
C VAL A 72 -1.44 -27.64 -6.31
N LEU A 73 -1.42 -26.31 -6.36
CA LEU A 73 -0.78 -25.54 -7.43
C LEU A 73 0.63 -25.10 -7.06
N CYS A 74 0.81 -24.68 -5.82
CA CYS A 74 2.11 -24.31 -5.26
C CYS A 74 2.08 -24.47 -3.74
N ALA A 75 3.27 -24.59 -3.15
CA ALA A 75 3.46 -24.70 -1.71
C ALA A 75 4.65 -23.86 -1.29
N LEU A 76 4.60 -23.38 -0.05
CA LEU A 76 5.69 -22.69 0.62
C LEU A 76 6.97 -23.53 0.57
N ASN A 77 8.08 -22.90 0.20
CA ASN A 77 9.41 -23.47 0.22
C ASN A 77 10.37 -22.51 0.95
N THR A 78 10.73 -22.84 2.18
CA THR A 78 11.63 -22.03 3.02
C THR A 78 13.08 -21.99 2.52
N GLU A 79 13.46 -22.72 1.46
CA GLU A 79 14.72 -22.48 0.76
C GLU A 79 14.70 -21.14 0.01
N ASN A 80 13.52 -20.65 -0.38
CA ASN A 80 13.32 -19.29 -0.83
C ASN A 80 13.35 -18.36 0.39
N GLU A 81 14.41 -17.57 0.54
CA GLU A 81 14.60 -16.75 1.75
C GLU A 81 13.43 -15.77 1.99
N TRP A 82 12.87 -15.18 0.93
CA TRP A 82 11.74 -14.25 1.02
C TRP A 82 10.43 -14.90 1.47
N GLU A 83 10.34 -16.23 1.49
CA GLU A 83 9.19 -16.98 2.01
C GLU A 83 9.29 -17.26 3.52
N ARG A 84 10.40 -16.92 4.17
CA ARG A 84 10.62 -17.18 5.60
C ARG A 84 9.97 -16.12 6.48
N PHE A 85 9.22 -16.56 7.49
CA PHE A 85 8.58 -15.65 8.43
C PHE A 85 9.60 -14.81 9.23
N GLY A 86 9.19 -13.58 9.54
CA GLY A 86 9.93 -12.66 10.40
C GLY A 86 10.41 -11.40 9.70
N GLU A 87 10.78 -10.41 10.49
CA GLU A 87 11.23 -9.11 10.00
C GLU A 87 12.56 -9.22 9.24
N HIS A 88 13.33 -10.28 9.49
CA HIS A 88 14.65 -10.54 8.91
C HIS A 88 14.73 -11.92 8.23
N HIS A 89 13.60 -12.52 7.85
CA HIS A 89 13.55 -13.88 7.28
C HIS A 89 14.16 -14.95 8.20
N GLU A 90 14.14 -14.71 9.51
CA GLU A 90 14.88 -15.51 10.49
C GLU A 90 14.27 -16.91 10.72
N ASN A 91 13.01 -17.12 10.34
CA ASN A 91 12.36 -18.40 10.53
C ASN A 91 12.56 -19.35 9.34
N THR A 92 13.43 -20.33 9.51
CA THR A 92 13.74 -21.31 8.46
C THR A 92 12.74 -22.47 8.36
N ARG A 93 11.64 -22.46 9.14
CA ARG A 93 10.73 -23.61 9.29
C ARG A 93 9.29 -23.32 8.88
N PHE A 94 8.91 -22.04 8.78
CA PHE A 94 7.58 -21.65 8.31
C PHE A 94 7.51 -20.25 7.71
N GLY A 95 6.38 -20.02 7.05
CA GLY A 95 5.93 -18.78 6.44
C GLY A 95 4.49 -18.93 5.95
N TRP A 96 3.95 -17.87 5.38
CA TRP A 96 2.65 -17.87 4.73
C TRP A 96 2.81 -17.66 3.23
N LEU A 97 2.15 -18.50 2.45
CA LEU A 97 1.89 -18.32 1.03
C LEU A 97 0.37 -18.21 0.89
N GLU A 98 -0.13 -16.98 0.80
CA GLU A 98 -1.55 -16.63 0.95
C GLU A 98 -1.99 -15.55 -0.05
N GLY A 99 -3.22 -15.04 0.04
CA GLY A 99 -3.69 -13.94 -0.81
C GLY A 99 -3.60 -14.25 -2.30
N GLN A 100 -4.15 -15.39 -2.72
CA GLN A 100 -4.11 -15.85 -4.10
C GLN A 100 -4.76 -14.84 -5.04
N TRP A 101 -4.21 -14.66 -6.24
CA TRP A 101 -4.84 -13.89 -7.31
C TRP A 101 -4.39 -14.45 -8.67
N MET A 102 -5.34 -14.69 -9.58
CA MET A 102 -5.02 -15.17 -10.92
C MET A 102 -5.07 -14.00 -11.91
N TYR A 103 -4.00 -13.84 -12.68
CA TYR A 103 -3.89 -12.85 -13.74
C TYR A 103 -3.50 -13.54 -15.06
N LYS A 104 -4.22 -13.26 -16.15
CA LYS A 104 -3.92 -13.81 -17.48
C LYS A 104 -3.42 -12.70 -18.38
N HIS A 105 -2.25 -12.86 -18.99
CA HIS A 105 -1.68 -11.89 -19.91
C HIS A 105 -0.93 -12.58 -21.04
N GLY A 106 -1.23 -12.21 -22.29
CA GLY A 106 -0.58 -12.79 -23.46
C GLY A 106 -0.73 -14.31 -23.60
N GLY A 107 -1.82 -14.89 -23.06
CA GLY A 107 -2.07 -16.33 -23.05
C GLY A 107 -1.41 -17.11 -21.91
N ARG A 108 -0.55 -16.46 -21.11
CA ARG A 108 0.07 -17.02 -19.90
C ARG A 108 -0.78 -16.72 -18.66
N TYR A 109 -0.84 -17.68 -17.75
CA TYR A 109 -1.52 -17.56 -16.46
C TYR A 109 -0.50 -17.30 -15.37
N TYR A 110 -0.74 -16.29 -14.54
CA TYR A 110 0.10 -15.90 -13.40
C TYR A 110 -0.70 -16.11 -12.11
N LEU A 111 -0.29 -17.09 -11.32
CA LEU A 111 -0.78 -17.27 -9.96
C LEU A 111 0.06 -16.40 -9.03
N ILE A 112 -0.52 -15.27 -8.62
CA ILE A 112 0.08 -14.37 -7.66
C ILE A 112 -0.29 -14.84 -6.25
N CYS A 113 0.70 -14.84 -5.37
CA CYS A 113 0.55 -15.15 -3.95
C CYS A 113 1.33 -14.12 -3.14
N SER A 114 1.19 -14.14 -1.82
CA SER A 114 1.88 -13.24 -0.91
C SER A 114 2.59 -13.99 0.21
N SER A 115 3.76 -13.49 0.61
CA SER A 115 4.63 -14.10 1.60
C SER A 115 5.52 -13.05 2.29
N PRO A 116 6.04 -13.23 3.52
CA PRO A 116 5.87 -14.39 4.38
C PRO A 116 4.96 -14.17 5.59
N GLY A 117 4.50 -12.95 5.85
CA GLY A 117 3.49 -12.65 6.87
C GLY A 117 3.11 -11.17 6.90
N THR A 118 1.81 -10.88 6.88
CA THR A 118 1.26 -9.53 6.67
C THR A 118 1.71 -8.44 7.65
N SER A 119 2.25 -8.80 8.81
CA SER A 119 2.69 -7.82 9.82
C SER A 119 4.12 -7.32 9.63
N PHE A 120 4.91 -7.93 8.74
CA PHE A 120 6.33 -7.62 8.56
C PHE A 120 6.61 -6.76 7.33
N SER A 121 7.72 -6.01 7.37
CA SER A 121 8.17 -5.24 6.21
C SER A 121 8.59 -6.14 5.04
N THR A 122 8.91 -7.40 5.33
CA THR A 122 9.29 -8.44 4.38
C THR A 122 8.12 -8.96 3.55
N TYR A 123 6.87 -8.63 3.91
CA TYR A 123 5.70 -9.06 3.16
C TYR A 123 5.72 -8.54 1.72
N CYS A 124 5.46 -9.42 0.77
CA CYS A 124 5.63 -9.20 -0.66
C CYS A 124 4.63 -10.02 -1.46
N MET A 125 4.41 -9.64 -2.72
CA MET A 125 3.75 -10.48 -3.72
C MET A 125 4.80 -11.21 -4.55
N CYS A 126 4.51 -12.44 -4.90
CA CYS A 126 5.29 -13.29 -5.80
C CYS A 126 4.38 -13.88 -6.87
N ALA A 127 4.96 -14.39 -7.96
CA ALA A 127 4.21 -15.12 -8.97
C ALA A 127 4.80 -16.48 -9.30
N TYR A 128 3.88 -17.37 -9.64
CA TYR A 128 4.13 -18.56 -10.43
C TYR A 128 3.44 -18.38 -11.77
N TYR A 129 3.94 -18.99 -12.85
CA TYR A 129 3.29 -18.93 -14.15
C TYR A 129 3.01 -20.33 -14.71
N SER A 130 1.98 -20.43 -15.55
CA SER A 130 1.67 -21.61 -16.34
C SER A 130 1.29 -21.21 -17.76
N ASP A 131 1.85 -21.90 -18.74
CA ASP A 131 1.47 -21.79 -20.16
C ASP A 131 0.46 -22.88 -20.57
N GLU A 132 0.12 -23.80 -19.65
CA GLU A 132 -0.78 -24.92 -19.90
C GLU A 132 -2.25 -24.59 -19.58
N GLY A 133 -2.48 -23.73 -18.58
CA GLY A 133 -3.83 -23.35 -18.16
C GLY A 133 -3.94 -22.83 -16.73
N PRO A 134 -5.15 -22.44 -16.31
CA PRO A 134 -5.43 -21.87 -14.98
C PRO A 134 -5.29 -22.87 -13.82
N LEU A 135 -5.20 -24.16 -14.13
CA LEU A 135 -4.94 -25.27 -13.21
C LEU A 135 -3.71 -26.09 -13.66
N GLY A 136 -2.91 -25.55 -14.59
CA GLY A 136 -1.75 -26.22 -15.16
C GLY A 136 -0.55 -26.26 -14.21
N HIS A 137 0.54 -26.90 -14.64
CA HIS A 137 1.78 -26.90 -13.85
C HIS A 137 2.27 -25.45 -13.68
N PHE A 138 2.30 -24.97 -12.44
CA PHE A 138 2.80 -23.63 -12.10
C PHE A 138 4.30 -23.67 -11.78
N ILE A 139 5.07 -22.86 -12.50
CA ILE A 139 6.51 -22.71 -12.33
C ILE A 139 6.77 -21.41 -11.56
N LEU A 140 7.56 -21.49 -10.48
CA LEU A 140 7.97 -20.30 -9.74
C LEU A 140 8.79 -19.38 -10.66
N GLN A 141 8.38 -18.12 -10.71
CA GLN A 141 9.09 -17.10 -11.47
C GLN A 141 10.48 -16.85 -10.87
N LYS A 142 11.50 -16.65 -11.71
CA LYS A 142 12.89 -16.55 -11.27
C LYS A 142 13.16 -15.24 -10.53
N ASN A 143 12.60 -14.13 -11.01
CA ASN A 143 12.80 -12.80 -10.44
C ASN A 143 11.78 -12.45 -9.33
N ASN A 144 11.42 -13.42 -8.50
CA ASN A 144 10.61 -13.15 -7.31
C ASN A 144 11.45 -12.55 -6.15
N PRO A 145 10.83 -11.79 -5.24
CA PRO A 145 9.43 -11.33 -5.28
C PRO A 145 9.17 -10.19 -6.27
N ILE A 146 7.91 -10.02 -6.70
CA ILE A 146 7.48 -8.95 -7.61
C ILE A 146 7.53 -7.59 -6.89
N THR A 147 6.98 -7.53 -5.69
CA THR A 147 6.93 -6.31 -4.87
C THR A 147 7.82 -6.49 -3.65
N GLN A 148 8.82 -5.64 -3.45
CA GLN A 148 9.63 -5.68 -2.23
C GLN A 148 10.07 -4.28 -1.83
N HIS A 149 9.65 -3.85 -0.64
CA HIS A 149 10.10 -2.60 -0.04
C HIS A 149 9.99 -2.69 1.48
N ARG A 150 11.13 -2.47 2.17
CA ARG A 150 11.29 -2.76 3.61
C ARG A 150 11.50 -1.52 4.47
N CYS A 151 11.58 -0.35 3.86
CA CYS A 151 11.85 0.91 4.54
C CYS A 151 10.81 1.97 4.16
N GLY A 152 10.95 3.17 4.71
CA GLY A 152 10.03 4.28 4.43
C GLY A 152 8.61 4.04 4.94
N ILE A 153 7.68 4.70 4.26
CA ILE A 153 6.25 4.74 4.61
C ILE A 153 5.48 3.56 3.98
N VAL A 154 5.90 3.07 2.82
CA VAL A 154 5.24 1.99 2.08
C VAL A 154 6.07 0.74 2.20
N ARG A 155 5.75 -0.13 3.14
CA ARG A 155 6.48 -1.38 3.40
C ARG A 155 5.54 -2.57 3.46
N GLY A 156 6.08 -3.78 3.29
CA GLY A 156 5.29 -5.00 3.38
C GLY A 156 4.19 -5.06 2.30
N ALA A 157 4.57 -4.76 1.05
CA ALA A 157 3.68 -4.67 -0.11
C ALA A 157 3.18 -6.05 -0.57
N GLY A 158 2.18 -6.60 0.12
CA GLY A 158 1.62 -7.92 -0.16
C GLY A 158 0.09 -7.97 -0.07
N HIS A 159 -0.47 -9.16 -0.28
CA HIS A 159 -1.90 -9.47 -0.29
C HIS A 159 -2.69 -8.52 -1.18
N GLY A 160 -2.50 -8.68 -2.48
CA GLY A 160 -2.95 -7.73 -3.48
C GLY A 160 -3.49 -8.39 -4.75
N CYS A 161 -3.62 -7.59 -5.80
CA CYS A 161 -3.98 -8.05 -7.13
C CYS A 161 -3.14 -7.36 -8.19
N ILE A 162 -3.05 -7.99 -9.36
CA ILE A 162 -2.48 -7.41 -10.58
C ILE A 162 -3.57 -7.36 -11.63
N VAL A 163 -3.77 -6.19 -12.21
CA VAL A 163 -4.86 -5.93 -13.16
C VAL A 163 -4.37 -5.10 -14.35
N ASP A 164 -5.02 -5.28 -15.49
CA ASP A 164 -4.87 -4.35 -16.61
C ASP A 164 -5.42 -2.98 -16.21
N GLY A 165 -4.66 -1.94 -16.55
CA GLY A 165 -5.00 -0.54 -16.34
C GLY A 165 -5.22 0.21 -17.65
N PRO A 166 -5.51 1.52 -17.56
CA PRO A 166 -5.67 2.38 -18.74
C PRO A 166 -4.40 2.42 -19.59
N GLU A 167 -4.54 2.79 -20.88
CA GLU A 167 -3.40 2.97 -21.79
C GLU A 167 -2.47 1.74 -21.88
N SER A 168 -3.04 0.53 -21.80
CA SER A 168 -2.31 -0.75 -21.83
C SER A 168 -1.23 -0.89 -20.74
N THR A 169 -1.42 -0.19 -19.62
CA THR A 169 -0.57 -0.36 -18.43
C THR A 169 -1.03 -1.56 -17.59
N ILE A 170 -0.17 -2.06 -16.73
CA ILE A 170 -0.51 -3.11 -15.75
C ILE A 170 -0.21 -2.54 -14.36
N TRP A 171 -1.09 -2.78 -13.40
CA TRP A 171 -1.00 -2.24 -12.05
C TRP A 171 -1.06 -3.33 -11.01
N ALA A 172 -0.18 -3.24 -10.02
CA ALA A 172 -0.31 -3.93 -8.76
C ALA A 172 -1.06 -3.03 -7.78
N PHE A 173 -2.06 -3.59 -7.10
CA PHE A 173 -2.63 -3.04 -5.87
C PHE A 173 -2.26 -3.97 -4.74
N TYR A 174 -1.83 -3.45 -3.60
CA TYR A 174 -1.40 -4.27 -2.47
C TYR A 174 -1.69 -3.58 -1.15
N THR A 175 -1.66 -4.36 -0.08
CA THR A 175 -1.68 -3.82 1.28
C THR A 175 -0.28 -3.42 1.73
N CYS A 176 -0.18 -2.44 2.61
CA CYS A 176 1.06 -1.97 3.23
C CYS A 176 0.97 -2.13 4.74
N THR A 177 2.02 -2.66 5.37
CA THR A 177 2.04 -2.90 6.82
C THR A 177 2.11 -1.59 7.62
N LEU A 178 1.15 -1.41 8.53
CA LEU A 178 1.14 -0.34 9.54
C LEU A 178 1.27 -0.93 10.94
N CYS A 179 0.39 -1.85 11.31
CA CYS A 179 0.47 -2.67 12.54
C CYS A 179 0.59 -1.90 13.86
N TYR A 180 -0.08 -0.75 14.00
CA TYR A 180 -0.02 0.03 15.25
C TYR A 180 -1.16 -0.32 16.21
N THR A 181 -2.40 -0.18 15.75
CA THR A 181 -3.63 -0.33 16.56
C THR A 181 -4.04 -1.80 16.63
N HIS A 182 -3.78 -2.54 15.55
CA HIS A 182 -4.01 -3.97 15.43
C HIS A 182 -2.86 -4.58 14.63
N CYS A 183 -2.51 -5.85 14.86
CA CYS A 183 -1.43 -6.54 14.13
C CYS A 183 -1.69 -6.67 12.61
N PHE A 184 -2.92 -6.44 12.14
CA PHE A 184 -3.32 -6.41 10.73
C PHE A 184 -3.78 -5.04 10.25
N GLU A 185 -3.47 -3.97 10.99
CA GLU A 185 -3.72 -2.60 10.53
C GLU A 185 -2.85 -2.31 9.31
N ARG A 186 -3.47 -1.90 8.20
CA ARG A 186 -2.81 -1.75 6.89
C ARG A 186 -3.29 -0.49 6.15
N ARG A 187 -2.60 -0.17 5.06
CA ARG A 187 -3.02 0.81 4.03
C ARG A 187 -3.02 0.13 2.67
N ILE A 188 -3.54 0.82 1.65
CA ILE A 188 -3.50 0.34 0.26
C ILE A 188 -2.45 1.16 -0.49
N GLY A 189 -1.58 0.47 -1.22
CA GLY A 189 -0.65 1.05 -2.19
C GLY A 189 -0.94 0.51 -3.59
N MET A 190 -0.41 1.21 -4.59
CA MET A 190 -0.47 0.77 -5.98
C MET A 190 0.75 1.25 -6.74
N ASP A 191 1.26 0.43 -7.65
CA ASP A 191 2.39 0.75 -8.51
C ASP A 191 2.27 0.04 -9.85
N LEU A 192 2.98 0.57 -10.86
CA LEU A 192 3.06 -0.02 -12.19
C LEU A 192 3.84 -1.33 -12.16
N ILE A 193 3.35 -2.32 -12.91
CA ILE A 193 4.01 -3.59 -13.16
C ILE A 193 4.30 -3.72 -14.65
N GLY A 194 5.41 -4.36 -15.00
CA GLY A 194 5.75 -4.74 -16.36
C GLY A 194 5.84 -6.24 -16.53
N VAL A 195 5.84 -6.69 -17.78
CA VAL A 195 6.23 -8.04 -18.19
C VAL A 195 7.55 -7.91 -18.94
N ASN A 196 8.59 -8.62 -18.49
CA ASN A 196 9.91 -8.58 -19.14
C ASN A 196 9.98 -9.53 -20.35
N GLU A 197 11.14 -9.58 -21.02
CA GLU A 197 11.36 -10.39 -22.24
C GLU A 197 11.21 -11.90 -22.00
N ASP A 198 11.40 -12.38 -20.77
CA ASP A 198 11.19 -13.78 -20.37
C ASP A 198 9.70 -14.08 -20.05
N GLY A 199 8.83 -13.08 -20.16
CA GLY A 199 7.43 -13.17 -19.79
C GLY A 199 7.22 -13.18 -18.27
N GLU A 200 8.13 -12.59 -17.49
CA GLU A 200 8.03 -12.49 -16.04
C GLU A 200 7.49 -11.11 -15.60
N LEU A 201 6.57 -11.10 -14.62
CA LEU A 201 6.06 -9.90 -13.96
C LEU A 201 7.14 -9.26 -13.07
N PHE A 202 7.30 -7.94 -13.15
CA PHE A 202 8.21 -7.19 -12.29
C PHE A 202 7.65 -5.81 -11.92
N CYS A 203 7.99 -5.33 -10.72
CA CYS A 203 7.74 -3.95 -10.30
C CYS A 203 9.04 -3.14 -10.44
N PRO A 204 9.09 -2.03 -11.21
CA PRO A 204 10.29 -1.19 -11.29
C PRO A 204 10.75 -0.65 -9.93
N GLY A 205 9.79 -0.46 -9.01
CA GLY A 205 10.04 -0.13 -7.61
C GLY A 205 8.73 0.27 -6.94
N ILE A 206 8.66 0.08 -5.62
CA ILE A 206 7.55 0.59 -4.81
C ILE A 206 7.77 2.08 -4.58
N THR A 207 6.75 2.90 -4.86
CA THR A 207 6.90 4.36 -4.86
C THR A 207 6.32 5.02 -3.62
N GLU A 208 7.05 6.02 -3.12
CA GLU A 208 6.61 6.91 -2.02
C GLU A 208 6.63 8.38 -2.42
N THR A 209 7.08 8.66 -3.65
CA THR A 209 7.17 9.97 -4.29
C THR A 209 6.08 10.11 -5.35
N PRO A 210 5.68 11.34 -5.70
CA PRO A 210 4.63 11.54 -6.68
C PRO A 210 5.00 10.94 -8.05
N GLN A 211 4.15 10.04 -8.53
CA GLN A 211 4.21 9.46 -9.86
C GLN A 211 3.18 10.15 -10.77
N TYR A 212 3.41 10.14 -12.08
CA TYR A 212 2.38 10.59 -13.01
C TYR A 212 1.24 9.57 -13.12
N GLY A 213 0.01 10.07 -13.30
CA GLY A 213 -1.14 9.22 -13.58
C GLY A 213 -1.08 8.62 -14.99
N PRO A 214 -1.96 7.64 -15.30
CA PRO A 214 -2.04 7.02 -16.62
C PRO A 214 -2.17 8.06 -17.75
N GLY A 215 -1.50 7.80 -18.88
CA GLY A 215 -1.58 8.63 -20.10
C GLY A 215 -0.73 9.91 -20.12
N VAL A 216 -0.04 10.24 -19.02
CA VAL A 216 0.85 11.43 -18.99
C VAL A 216 2.22 11.14 -19.60
N ILE A 217 2.80 9.99 -19.28
CA ILE A 217 4.08 9.52 -19.82
C ILE A 217 3.79 8.36 -20.78
N SER A 218 4.42 8.39 -21.96
CA SER A 218 4.19 7.37 -23.01
C SER A 218 4.78 5.99 -22.67
N GLU A 219 5.89 5.97 -21.94
CA GLU A 219 6.57 4.72 -21.52
C GLU A 219 6.81 4.74 -20.00
N PRO A 220 5.74 4.65 -19.18
CA PRO A 220 5.85 4.95 -17.74
C PRO A 220 6.71 3.92 -16.99
N LEU A 221 6.84 2.68 -17.49
CA LEU A 221 7.76 1.68 -16.91
C LEU A 221 9.25 2.03 -17.04
N LYS A 222 9.62 2.91 -17.98
CA LYS A 222 11.01 3.41 -18.11
C LYS A 222 11.29 4.61 -17.21
N GLY A 223 10.25 5.25 -16.66
CA GLY A 223 10.37 6.38 -15.76
C GLY A 223 9.05 7.15 -15.63
N ASN A 224 8.38 7.02 -14.48
CA ASN A 224 7.11 7.69 -14.19
C ASN A 224 7.18 8.72 -13.05
N ASP A 225 8.37 8.93 -12.49
CA ASP A 225 8.58 9.81 -11.34
C ASP A 225 8.41 11.29 -11.74
N ALA A 226 7.66 12.07 -10.95
CA ALA A 226 7.47 13.50 -11.20
C ALA A 226 8.76 14.32 -10.94
N GLY A 227 9.79 13.68 -10.37
CA GLY A 227 11.05 14.23 -9.92
C GLY A 227 10.89 15.38 -8.95
N LEU A 228 9.90 15.26 -8.05
CA LEU A 228 9.71 16.12 -6.90
C LEU A 228 10.28 15.41 -5.67
N LEU A 229 11.26 16.05 -5.04
CA LEU A 229 11.93 15.52 -3.86
C LEU A 229 11.06 15.73 -2.62
N PRO A 230 11.02 14.78 -1.66
CA PRO A 230 10.45 15.02 -0.33
C PRO A 230 11.39 15.95 0.47
N LEU A 231 10.90 17.12 0.88
CA LEU A 231 11.78 18.19 1.40
C LEU A 231 11.84 18.29 2.93
N THR A 232 10.89 17.69 3.65
CA THR A 232 10.71 17.90 5.10
C THR A 232 11.43 16.89 5.98
N PHE A 233 11.95 15.81 5.41
CA PHE A 233 12.52 14.69 6.17
C PHE A 233 13.65 15.13 7.11
N ARG A 234 13.51 14.77 8.39
CA ARG A 234 14.52 14.89 9.46
C ARG A 234 15.21 16.26 9.63
N ARG A 235 14.48 17.36 9.40
CA ARG A 235 14.92 18.74 9.71
C ARG A 235 14.89 19.06 11.22
N ARG A 236 15.45 18.17 12.06
CA ARG A 236 15.24 18.12 13.52
C ARG A 236 15.47 19.46 14.23
N ALA A 237 16.53 20.19 13.90
CA ALA A 237 16.88 21.46 14.54
C ALA A 237 15.99 22.65 14.13
N HIS A 238 15.06 22.43 13.20
CA HIS A 238 14.36 23.48 12.47
C HIS A 238 12.83 23.33 12.53
N ILE A 239 12.34 22.47 13.41
CA ILE A 239 10.92 22.20 13.60
C ILE A 239 10.41 22.97 14.81
N ARG A 240 9.25 23.61 14.65
CA ARG A 240 8.50 24.24 15.74
C ARG A 240 7.05 23.80 15.66
N ALA A 241 6.39 23.72 16.81
CA ALA A 241 4.96 23.49 16.87
C ALA A 241 4.34 24.40 17.93
N SER A 242 3.04 24.66 17.82
CA SER A 242 2.26 25.37 18.83
C SER A 242 2.35 24.68 20.19
N SER A 243 2.28 23.35 20.19
CA SER A 243 2.41 22.50 21.37
C SER A 243 2.64 21.03 20.96
N PHE A 244 2.88 20.16 21.93
CA PHE A 244 2.80 18.72 21.73
C PHE A 244 2.50 17.99 23.05
N VAL A 245 1.91 16.79 22.95
CA VAL A 245 1.80 15.85 24.09
C VAL A 245 3.14 15.13 24.30
N ASP A 246 3.50 14.86 25.56
CA ASP A 246 4.68 14.07 25.89
C ASP A 246 4.71 12.74 25.12
N GLY A 247 5.85 12.43 24.51
CA GLY A 247 5.99 11.26 23.64
C GLY A 247 5.36 11.41 22.24
N ARG A 248 4.87 12.60 21.86
CA ARG A 248 4.32 12.93 20.53
C ARG A 248 4.99 14.16 19.91
N ASN A 249 6.31 14.18 19.97
CA ASN A 249 7.16 15.29 19.51
C ASN A 249 6.90 15.66 18.03
N PRO A 250 6.95 16.95 17.64
CA PRO A 250 6.72 17.38 16.26
C PRO A 250 7.66 16.76 15.22
N LEU A 251 8.84 16.29 15.62
CA LEU A 251 9.73 15.52 14.72
C LEU A 251 9.04 14.31 14.08
N TYR A 252 8.10 13.68 14.78
CA TYR A 252 7.43 12.48 14.29
C TYR A 252 6.55 12.71 13.06
N ALA A 253 6.19 13.95 12.73
CA ALA A 253 5.55 14.24 11.45
C ALA A 253 6.53 14.25 10.27
N PHE A 254 7.84 14.08 10.52
CA PHE A 254 8.93 14.28 9.57
C PHE A 254 10.01 13.19 9.64
N ASP A 255 9.70 12.02 10.21
CA ASP A 255 10.65 10.91 10.38
C ASP A 255 10.42 9.75 9.40
N ASP A 256 9.44 9.90 8.49
CA ASP A 256 8.95 8.90 7.52
C ASP A 256 8.63 7.54 8.15
N SER A 257 8.14 7.55 9.39
CA SER A 257 7.65 6.37 10.08
C SER A 257 6.14 6.42 10.24
N LEU A 258 5.47 5.37 9.78
CA LEU A 258 4.03 5.19 9.95
C LEU A 258 3.59 4.93 11.41
N LEU A 259 4.53 4.59 12.30
CA LEU A 259 4.27 4.19 13.68
C LEU A 259 4.32 5.34 14.69
N THR A 260 4.83 6.49 14.26
CA THR A 260 5.05 7.68 15.07
C THR A 260 4.16 8.80 14.54
N TRP A 261 3.78 9.74 15.40
CA TRP A 261 3.03 10.93 14.98
C TRP A 261 3.26 12.10 15.93
N TRP A 262 3.17 13.30 15.38
CA TRP A 262 3.01 14.52 16.16
C TRP A 262 1.56 14.66 16.62
N GLN A 263 1.34 15.13 17.84
CA GLN A 263 0.02 15.41 18.36
C GLN A 263 0.06 16.71 19.18
N PRO A 264 -0.75 17.72 18.86
CA PRO A 264 -0.85 18.94 19.67
C PRO A 264 -1.38 18.60 21.08
N ALA A 265 -0.97 19.41 22.07
CA ALA A 265 -1.45 19.28 23.43
C ALA A 265 -2.96 19.50 23.53
N GLU A 266 -3.59 18.92 24.54
CA GLU A 266 -4.99 19.12 24.83
C GLU A 266 -5.30 20.61 25.03
N GLY A 267 -6.39 21.10 24.45
CA GLY A 267 -6.79 22.50 24.53
C GLY A 267 -6.03 23.46 23.61
N ASP A 268 -5.01 23.02 22.87
CA ASP A 268 -4.38 23.85 21.84
C ASP A 268 -5.42 24.18 20.75
N THR A 269 -5.66 25.47 20.53
CA THR A 269 -6.61 25.99 19.53
C THR A 269 -5.92 26.48 18.26
N GLU A 270 -4.60 26.67 18.29
CA GLU A 270 -3.81 27.16 17.17
C GLU A 270 -3.26 26.04 16.29
N ARG A 271 -2.93 24.88 16.92
CA ARG A 271 -2.55 23.60 16.31
C ARG A 271 -1.77 23.74 15.00
N TRP A 272 -0.52 24.19 15.10
CA TRP A 272 0.36 24.29 13.93
C TRP A 272 1.70 23.62 14.16
N ILE A 273 2.29 23.16 13.06
CA ILE A 273 3.65 22.67 12.98
C ILE A 273 4.33 23.33 11.77
N ASP A 274 5.51 23.90 11.98
CA ASP A 274 6.32 24.48 10.92
C ASP A 274 7.74 23.90 10.90
N VAL A 275 8.35 23.95 9.72
CA VAL A 275 9.72 23.48 9.50
C VAL A 275 10.43 24.41 8.53
N ASN A 276 11.67 24.77 8.85
CA ASN A 276 12.59 25.42 7.92
C ASN A 276 13.33 24.34 7.10
N LEU A 277 13.28 24.49 5.78
CA LEU A 277 13.85 23.57 4.79
C LEU A 277 15.36 23.71 4.62
N GLU A 278 15.97 24.71 5.27
CA GLU A 278 17.41 25.05 5.24
C GLU A 278 17.93 25.57 3.89
N ALA A 279 17.09 25.53 2.85
CA ALA A 279 17.35 26.14 1.56
C ALA A 279 16.03 26.56 0.90
N PRO A 280 16.06 27.49 -0.06
CA PRO A 280 14.89 27.80 -0.88
C PRO A 280 14.60 26.67 -1.86
N TYR A 281 13.34 26.24 -1.91
CA TYR A 281 12.84 25.23 -2.84
C TYR A 281 11.60 25.71 -3.57
N VAL A 282 11.44 25.26 -4.82
CA VAL A 282 10.20 25.39 -5.58
C VAL A 282 9.27 24.25 -5.15
N ILE A 283 8.33 24.53 -4.26
CA ILE A 283 7.38 23.57 -3.69
C ILE A 283 6.11 23.55 -4.53
N ALA A 284 5.62 22.37 -4.88
CA ALA A 284 4.49 22.19 -5.80
C ALA A 284 3.39 21.24 -5.30
N ALA A 285 3.65 20.47 -4.24
CA ALA A 285 2.69 19.53 -3.70
C ALA A 285 2.95 19.22 -2.22
N SER A 286 1.99 18.57 -1.58
CA SER A 286 2.10 18.04 -0.22
C SER A 286 1.45 16.66 -0.09
N ARG A 287 1.91 15.88 0.88
CA ARG A 287 1.22 14.70 1.42
C ARG A 287 1.04 14.88 2.92
N LEU A 288 -0.17 14.65 3.39
CA LEU A 288 -0.50 14.51 4.81
C LEU A 288 -0.93 13.07 5.08
N ILE A 289 -0.47 12.50 6.19
CA ILE A 289 -0.97 11.23 6.71
C ILE A 289 -1.46 11.49 8.12
N TRP A 290 -2.75 11.26 8.35
CA TRP A 290 -3.43 11.56 9.61
C TRP A 290 -3.47 10.34 10.54
N ARG A 291 -3.51 10.63 11.84
CA ARG A 291 -3.77 9.67 12.90
C ARG A 291 -5.07 10.03 13.60
N ASP A 292 -6.02 9.09 13.57
CA ASP A 292 -7.28 9.20 14.30
C ASP A 292 -7.07 8.81 15.77
N VAL A 293 -6.55 9.74 16.58
CA VAL A 293 -6.33 9.48 18.02
C VAL A 293 -7.68 9.47 18.74
N GLY A 294 -7.99 8.36 19.38
CA GLY A 294 -9.29 8.14 20.04
C GLY A 294 -10.37 7.51 19.14
N LEU A 295 -9.99 6.97 17.98
CA LEU A 295 -10.90 6.20 17.12
C LEU A 295 -11.58 5.07 17.91
N ASP A 296 -12.91 5.08 17.91
CA ASP A 296 -13.73 4.12 18.64
C ASP A 296 -15.10 3.97 17.96
N TYR A 297 -15.22 2.91 17.16
CA TYR A 297 -16.46 2.59 16.45
C TYR A 297 -17.62 2.25 17.40
N ALA A 298 -17.35 1.66 18.56
CA ALA A 298 -18.39 1.26 19.51
C ALA A 298 -19.04 2.49 20.18
N HIS A 299 -18.29 3.59 20.32
CA HIS A 299 -18.76 4.83 20.94
C HIS A 299 -18.92 5.99 19.92
N ALA A 300 -19.05 5.66 18.63
CA ALA A 300 -19.29 6.61 17.53
C ALA A 300 -18.23 7.71 17.35
N ALA A 301 -16.99 7.48 17.78
CA ALA A 301 -15.84 8.27 17.36
C ALA A 301 -15.29 7.65 16.06
N LEU A 302 -15.84 8.10 14.92
CA LEU A 302 -15.61 7.52 13.60
C LEU A 302 -14.59 8.35 12.80
N PRO A 303 -13.97 7.76 11.75
CA PRO A 303 -13.16 8.51 10.79
C PRO A 303 -14.00 9.60 10.11
N GLY A 304 -13.32 10.62 9.58
CA GLY A 304 -13.98 11.73 8.91
C GLY A 304 -13.01 12.79 8.39
N PRO A 305 -13.53 13.92 7.88
CA PRO A 305 -12.71 14.95 7.28
C PRO A 305 -11.85 15.69 8.30
N TYR A 306 -10.56 15.84 7.96
CA TYR A 306 -9.68 16.83 8.57
C TYR A 306 -9.75 18.14 7.80
N GLN A 307 -9.66 19.26 8.52
CA GLN A 307 -9.62 20.61 7.96
C GLN A 307 -8.31 21.27 8.34
N TYR A 308 -7.65 21.88 7.36
CA TYR A 308 -6.30 22.41 7.55
C TYR A 308 -5.93 23.46 6.51
N ILE A 309 -4.86 24.19 6.77
CA ILE A 309 -4.26 25.16 5.85
C ILE A 309 -2.75 24.88 5.79
N ILE A 310 -2.19 24.87 4.58
CA ILE A 310 -0.73 24.84 4.36
C ILE A 310 -0.28 26.23 3.95
N LYS A 311 0.71 26.76 4.67
CA LYS A 311 1.33 28.06 4.41
C LYS A 311 2.83 27.89 4.12
N GLY A 312 3.39 28.81 3.38
CA GLY A 312 4.80 28.87 3.03
C GLY A 312 5.36 30.27 3.26
N GLN A 313 6.57 30.34 3.77
CA GLN A 313 7.30 31.59 3.96
C GLN A 313 8.37 31.72 2.88
N LYS A 314 8.38 32.87 2.19
CA LYS A 314 9.35 33.16 1.13
C LYS A 314 10.76 33.35 1.72
N PRO A 315 11.84 33.11 0.96
CA PRO A 315 13.20 33.32 1.46
C PRO A 315 13.51 34.78 1.82
N GLU A 316 12.91 35.73 1.08
CA GLU A 316 13.19 37.16 1.16
C GLU A 316 12.24 37.94 2.09
N SER A 317 11.34 37.25 2.80
CA SER A 317 10.31 37.88 3.62
C SER A 317 9.88 36.99 4.77
N ASP A 318 9.52 37.60 5.90
CA ASP A 318 8.89 36.88 7.01
C ASP A 318 7.38 36.61 6.79
N GLU A 319 6.81 37.09 5.68
CA GLU A 319 5.41 36.89 5.34
C GLU A 319 5.09 35.42 5.01
N TRP A 320 4.00 34.93 5.58
CA TRP A 320 3.42 33.63 5.28
C TRP A 320 2.31 33.77 4.24
N VAL A 321 2.42 32.99 3.16
CA VAL A 321 1.43 32.92 2.09
C VAL A 321 0.71 31.57 2.16
N THR A 322 -0.59 31.53 1.90
CA THR A 322 -1.35 30.28 1.79
C THR A 322 -1.02 29.56 0.49
N LEU A 323 -0.62 28.30 0.59
CA LEU A 323 -0.33 27.41 -0.54
C LEU A 323 -1.57 26.54 -0.86
N LEU A 324 -2.28 26.12 0.19
CA LEU A 324 -3.48 25.29 0.09
C LEU A 324 -4.39 25.58 1.28
N ASP A 325 -5.69 25.77 1.00
CA ASP A 325 -6.73 25.96 2.01
C ASP A 325 -7.75 24.82 1.94
N MET A 326 -7.76 23.97 2.97
CA MET A 326 -8.69 22.87 3.17
C MET A 326 -9.51 23.09 4.45
N SER A 327 -9.68 24.35 4.88
CA SER A 327 -10.44 24.68 6.10
C SER A 327 -11.93 24.34 6.03
N HIS A 328 -12.45 24.16 4.82
CA HIS A 328 -13.83 23.75 4.55
C HIS A 328 -13.96 22.32 4.01
N ASN A 329 -12.91 21.50 4.14
CA ASN A 329 -12.97 20.11 3.69
C ASN A 329 -14.08 19.31 4.38
N VAL A 330 -14.79 18.51 3.59
CA VAL A 330 -15.88 17.63 4.04
C VAL A 330 -15.66 16.16 3.66
N GLU A 331 -14.58 15.86 2.95
CA GLU A 331 -14.22 14.51 2.52
C GLU A 331 -13.16 13.91 3.45
N ASP A 332 -13.33 12.64 3.81
CA ASP A 332 -12.35 11.89 4.59
C ASP A 332 -11.20 11.43 3.70
N HIS A 333 -10.03 12.05 3.92
CA HIS A 333 -8.77 11.70 3.27
C HIS A 333 -7.71 11.41 4.35
N ASN A 334 -7.65 10.17 4.86
CA ASN A 334 -6.65 9.78 5.86
C ASN A 334 -5.20 9.92 5.33
N ILE A 335 -5.00 9.70 4.03
CA ILE A 335 -3.77 10.00 3.29
C ILE A 335 -4.14 11.01 2.20
N ASP A 336 -3.73 12.27 2.36
CA ASP A 336 -4.13 13.36 1.48
C ASP A 336 -2.93 13.90 0.70
N TYR A 337 -2.85 13.58 -0.60
CA TYR A 337 -1.90 14.17 -1.54
C TYR A 337 -2.57 15.29 -2.35
N ARG A 338 -1.97 16.48 -2.32
CA ARG A 338 -2.49 17.68 -3.02
C ARG A 338 -1.40 18.38 -3.80
N ARG A 339 -1.74 18.79 -5.02
CA ARG A 339 -0.94 19.72 -5.83
C ARG A 339 -1.46 21.14 -5.65
N PHE A 340 -0.56 22.10 -5.74
CA PHE A 340 -0.88 23.53 -5.76
C PHE A 340 0.11 24.27 -6.67
N SER A 341 -0.14 25.55 -6.92
CA SER A 341 0.74 26.38 -7.76
C SER A 341 2.17 26.38 -7.22
N PRO A 342 3.18 26.01 -8.04
CA PRO A 342 4.57 26.00 -7.58
C PRO A 342 5.04 27.38 -7.10
N GLY A 343 5.78 27.41 -6.00
CA GLY A 343 6.34 28.66 -5.47
C GLY A 343 7.65 28.44 -4.70
N ASN A 344 8.46 29.50 -4.59
CA ASN A 344 9.76 29.45 -3.92
C ASN A 344 9.62 29.77 -2.42
N TYR A 345 9.92 28.80 -1.55
CA TYR A 345 9.75 28.92 -0.10
C TYR A 345 10.93 28.34 0.67
N MET A 346 11.17 28.88 1.87
CA MET A 346 12.20 28.44 2.82
C MET A 346 11.58 27.70 4.02
N LYS A 347 10.36 28.05 4.41
CA LYS A 347 9.63 27.38 5.51
C LYS A 347 8.24 27.00 5.05
N ILE A 348 7.71 25.93 5.62
CA ILE A 348 6.32 25.52 5.45
C ILE A 348 5.67 25.28 6.81
N ARG A 349 4.36 25.51 6.87
CA ARG A 349 3.53 25.33 8.05
C ARG A 349 2.26 24.58 7.68
N LEU A 350 1.93 23.58 8.47
CA LEU A 350 0.60 22.99 8.54
C LEU A 350 -0.12 23.62 9.73
N GLN A 351 -1.34 24.11 9.52
CA GLN A 351 -2.26 24.58 10.56
C GLN A 351 -3.52 23.74 10.50
N ILE A 352 -3.86 23.05 11.59
CA ILE A 352 -5.06 22.20 11.68
C ILE A 352 -6.21 23.08 12.18
N THR A 353 -7.25 23.23 11.36
CA THR A 353 -8.42 24.06 11.68
C THR A 353 -9.63 23.25 12.13
N GLY A 354 -9.64 21.94 11.89
CA GLY A 354 -10.72 21.04 12.29
C GLY A 354 -10.33 19.57 12.17
N ALA A 355 -11.03 18.73 12.93
CA ALA A 355 -10.86 17.29 12.96
C ALA A 355 -12.23 16.62 13.13
N PRO A 356 -12.36 15.30 12.84
CA PRO A 356 -13.62 14.58 13.04
C PRO A 356 -14.08 14.63 14.50
N LYS A 357 -15.40 14.60 14.70
CA LYS A 357 -15.98 14.67 16.04
C LYS A 357 -15.53 13.47 16.88
N GLY A 358 -14.99 13.75 18.07
CA GLY A 358 -14.49 12.72 18.98
C GLY A 358 -13.06 12.25 18.68
N ILE A 359 -12.45 12.73 17.59
CA ILE A 359 -11.07 12.41 17.22
C ILE A 359 -10.15 13.58 17.58
N THR A 360 -9.03 13.26 18.23
CA THR A 360 -7.93 14.19 18.41
C THR A 360 -6.98 14.07 17.21
N PRO A 361 -6.62 15.17 16.52
CA PRO A 361 -5.78 15.08 15.35
C PRO A 361 -4.35 14.68 15.72
N GLY A 362 -3.81 13.66 15.05
CA GLY A 362 -2.38 13.41 14.99
C GLY A 362 -1.87 13.44 13.55
N VAL A 363 -0.60 13.77 13.36
CA VAL A 363 0.05 13.85 12.03
C VAL A 363 1.19 12.85 12.00
N ILE A 364 1.00 11.77 11.24
CA ILE A 364 2.03 10.74 10.96
C ILE A 364 3.07 11.31 10.00
N SER A 365 2.63 12.02 8.96
CA SER A 365 3.54 12.60 7.98
C SER A 365 3.01 13.93 7.46
N PHE A 366 3.89 14.94 7.42
CA PHE A 366 3.71 16.16 6.66
C PHE A 366 4.89 16.33 5.71
N THR A 367 4.71 15.86 4.48
CA THR A 367 5.70 15.99 3.40
C THR A 367 5.29 17.09 2.45
N VAL A 368 6.22 17.96 2.08
CA VAL A 368 6.06 18.81 0.89
C VAL A 368 7.06 18.38 -0.17
N PHE A 369 6.63 18.42 -1.42
CA PHE A 369 7.39 17.96 -2.56
C PHE A 369 7.78 19.12 -3.46
N GLY A 370 9.02 19.12 -3.94
CA GLY A 370 9.53 20.21 -4.77
C GLY A 370 10.90 19.96 -5.37
N THR A 371 11.47 20.99 -5.98
CA THR A 371 12.81 20.98 -6.57
C THR A 371 13.67 22.10 -6.00
N ARG A 372 14.99 21.96 -6.09
CA ARG A 372 15.92 23.01 -5.64
C ARG A 372 15.77 24.25 -6.53
N SER A 373 15.59 25.42 -5.93
CA SER A 373 15.50 26.68 -6.66
C SER A 373 16.77 26.94 -7.48
N GLY A 374 16.61 27.35 -8.74
CA GLY A 374 17.72 27.65 -9.65
C GLY A 374 18.38 26.45 -10.33
N VAL A 375 17.92 25.22 -10.07
CA VAL A 375 18.36 24.03 -10.82
C VAL A 375 17.34 23.74 -11.93
N SER A 376 17.65 24.15 -13.16
CA SER A 376 16.94 23.65 -14.34
C SER A 376 17.22 22.16 -14.47
N LYS A 377 16.19 21.31 -14.53
CA LYS A 377 16.40 19.93 -14.95
C LYS A 377 16.87 19.95 -16.40
N THR A 378 18.08 19.48 -16.65
CA THR A 378 18.41 18.89 -17.94
C THR A 378 17.57 17.63 -18.03
N THR A 379 16.49 17.65 -18.82
CA THR A 379 15.82 16.43 -19.24
C THR A 379 16.86 15.52 -19.89
N VAL A 380 17.05 14.32 -19.33
CA VAL A 380 17.80 13.23 -19.96
C VAL A 380 16.83 12.40 -20.76
#